data_AF-A0A7Y8SS10-F1
#
_entry.id   AF-A0A7Y8SS10-F1
#
_cell.length_a   1.000
_cell.length_b   1.000
_cell.length_c   1.000
_cell.angle_alpha   90.00
_cell.angle_beta   90.00
_cell.angle_gamma   90.00
#
_symmetry.space_group_name_H-M   'P 1'
#
loop_
_entity.id
_entity.type
_entity.pdbx_description
1 polymer ?
#
loop_
_entity_poly.entity_id
_entity_poly.type
_entity_poly.pdbx_seq_one_letter_code
_entity_poly.pdbx_strand_id
1 'polypeptide(L)'
;MHIAELRLSGFKSFVDHVRAPIEPGLTGVVGPNGCGKSNLLEAVRWAMGSTSAKSMRADDMDSVIFSGSAARPAREHAEVTLVLKDALGRGPGALAQDDTLEISRRIRRGLGSTYRINGKEVRAKDVQLLFADASTGANSPALVRQGQVSELIAAKPENRRRILEEAAGIAGLHARRHEADLKLKAAEANLARLDEVLAEIEAQLANLKKQARQAERYRGLAAAIRETEALLLHRRWMEARAALAGVEADHRAAERAVAEA
;
A
#
# COMPACT_ATOMS: atom_id res chain seq x y z
N MET A 1 -13.86 0.66 -28.07
CA MET A 1 -14.46 0.02 -26.90
C MET A 1 -15.92 0.41 -26.77
N HIS A 2 -16.82 -0.56 -26.84
CA HIS A 2 -18.25 -0.38 -26.61
C HIS A 2 -18.81 -1.54 -25.78
N ILE A 3 -19.96 -1.32 -25.11
CA ILE A 3 -20.66 -2.38 -24.36
C ILE A 3 -21.46 -3.19 -25.37
N ALA A 4 -21.15 -4.47 -25.52
CA ALA A 4 -21.84 -5.39 -26.41
C ALA A 4 -22.96 -6.17 -25.69
N GLU A 5 -22.82 -6.38 -24.38
CA GLU A 5 -23.79 -7.14 -23.60
C GLU A 5 -23.79 -6.71 -22.13
N LEU A 6 -24.98 -6.63 -21.53
CA LEU A 6 -25.20 -6.51 -20.10
C LEU A 6 -25.86 -7.79 -19.59
N ARG A 7 -25.24 -8.46 -18.61
CA ARG A 7 -25.84 -9.59 -17.90
C ARG A 7 -26.04 -9.21 -16.44
N LEU A 8 -27.19 -9.57 -15.87
CA LEU A 8 -27.49 -9.27 -14.48
C LEU A 8 -28.34 -10.36 -13.83
N SER A 9 -28.12 -10.58 -12.54
CA SER A 9 -28.85 -11.54 -11.72
C SER A 9 -28.87 -11.08 -10.27
N GLY A 10 -30.02 -11.23 -9.60
CA GLY A 10 -30.24 -10.81 -8.21
C GLY A 10 -30.10 -9.30 -7.97
N PHE A 11 -30.02 -8.46 -9.00
CA PHE A 11 -29.78 -7.03 -8.90
C PHE A 11 -31.10 -6.25 -8.88
N LYS A 12 -31.47 -5.68 -7.73
CA LYS A 12 -32.71 -4.94 -7.52
C LYS A 12 -33.93 -5.69 -8.09
N SER A 13 -34.62 -5.12 -9.06
CA SER A 13 -35.81 -5.72 -9.70
C SER A 13 -35.53 -6.96 -10.56
N PHE A 14 -34.26 -7.27 -10.85
CA PHE A 14 -33.86 -8.37 -11.73
C PHE A 14 -33.46 -9.60 -10.91
N VAL A 15 -34.44 -10.44 -10.60
CA VAL A 15 -34.27 -11.61 -9.72
C VAL A 15 -33.62 -12.80 -10.43
N ASP A 16 -33.95 -12.98 -11.71
CA ASP A 16 -33.47 -14.07 -12.55
C ASP A 16 -32.34 -13.57 -13.46
N HIS A 17 -31.62 -14.51 -14.08
CA HIS A 17 -30.58 -14.17 -15.04
C HIS A 17 -31.19 -13.49 -16.27
N VAL A 18 -30.80 -12.25 -16.50
CA VAL A 18 -31.17 -11.47 -17.68
C VAL A 18 -29.93 -11.20 -18.50
N ARG A 19 -30.04 -11.41 -19.81
CA ARG A 19 -29.04 -11.02 -20.82
C ARG A 19 -29.67 -9.95 -21.71
N ALA A 20 -29.03 -8.79 -21.77
CA ALA A 20 -29.44 -7.66 -22.59
C ALA A 20 -28.32 -7.37 -23.60
N PRO A 21 -28.44 -7.86 -24.85
CA PRO A 21 -27.51 -7.48 -25.91
C PRO A 21 -27.66 -5.99 -26.22
N ILE A 22 -26.54 -5.35 -26.53
CA ILE A 22 -26.49 -3.95 -26.95
C ILE A 22 -25.88 -3.95 -28.35
N GLU A 23 -26.74 -3.73 -29.34
CA GLU A 23 -26.36 -3.73 -30.74
C GLU A 23 -25.79 -2.36 -31.15
N PRO A 24 -24.95 -2.30 -32.19
CA PRO A 24 -24.47 -1.03 -32.74
C PRO A 24 -25.63 -0.11 -33.14
N GLY A 25 -25.50 1.18 -32.85
CA GLY A 25 -26.51 2.19 -33.14
C GLY A 25 -27.37 2.54 -31.93
N LEU A 26 -28.70 2.60 -32.11
CA LEU A 26 -29.64 3.00 -31.07
C LEU A 26 -30.34 1.79 -30.46
N THR A 27 -30.01 1.48 -29.21
CA THR A 27 -30.73 0.47 -28.42
C THR A 27 -31.76 1.14 -27.51
N GLY A 28 -33.04 0.87 -27.74
CA GLY A 28 -34.15 1.37 -26.91
C GLY A 28 -34.59 0.36 -25.86
N VAL A 29 -34.72 0.80 -24.59
CA VAL A 29 -35.29 -0.01 -23.52
C VAL A 29 -36.69 0.48 -23.21
N VAL A 30 -37.69 -0.36 -23.47
CA VAL A 30 -39.11 -0.05 -23.26
C VAL A 30 -39.73 -0.96 -22.21
N GLY A 31 -40.79 -0.48 -21.57
CA GLY A 31 -41.53 -1.24 -20.57
C GLY A 31 -42.39 -0.33 -19.69
N PRO A 32 -43.37 -0.89 -18.95
CA PRO A 32 -44.26 -0.14 -18.09
C PRO A 32 -43.52 0.57 -16.93
N ASN A 33 -44.18 1.54 -16.29
CA ASN A 33 -43.61 2.21 -15.13
C ASN A 33 -43.38 1.20 -14.00
N GLY A 34 -42.24 1.33 -13.31
CA GLY A 34 -41.87 0.42 -12.23
C GLY A 34 -41.25 -0.93 -12.65
N CYS A 35 -41.12 -1.25 -13.94
CA CYS A 35 -40.52 -2.52 -14.38
C CYS A 35 -38.98 -2.61 -14.23
N GLY A 36 -38.34 -1.59 -13.65
CA GLY A 36 -36.89 -1.62 -13.40
C GLY A 36 -36.01 -1.07 -14.53
N LYS A 37 -36.55 -0.36 -15.53
CA LYS A 37 -35.76 0.24 -16.62
C LYS A 37 -34.56 1.06 -16.12
N SER A 38 -34.79 1.92 -15.13
CA SER A 38 -33.74 2.76 -14.53
C SER A 38 -32.66 1.95 -13.81
N ASN A 39 -32.99 0.73 -13.34
CA ASN A 39 -32.03 -0.15 -12.67
C ASN A 39 -31.01 -0.73 -13.66
N LEU A 40 -31.28 -0.77 -14.96
CA LEU A 40 -30.30 -1.20 -15.97
C LEU A 40 -29.14 -0.22 -16.06
N LEU A 41 -29.43 1.09 -16.10
CA LEU A 41 -28.40 2.12 -16.08
C LEU A 41 -27.59 2.07 -14.78
N GLU A 42 -28.25 1.84 -13.64
CA GLU A 42 -27.58 1.67 -12.36
C GLU A 42 -26.70 0.42 -12.33
N ALA A 43 -27.14 -0.70 -12.90
CA ALA A 43 -26.35 -1.91 -13.04
C ALA A 43 -25.05 -1.66 -13.84
N VAL A 44 -25.15 -0.96 -14.98
CA VAL A 44 -23.98 -0.56 -15.78
C VAL A 44 -23.01 0.28 -14.96
N ARG A 45 -23.50 1.34 -14.29
CA ARG A 45 -22.67 2.21 -13.45
C ARG A 45 -22.04 1.46 -12.27
N TRP A 46 -22.76 0.52 -11.69
CA TRP A 46 -22.31 -0.30 -10.57
C TRP A 46 -21.17 -1.24 -10.99
N ALA A 47 -21.29 -1.90 -12.14
CA ALA A 47 -20.24 -2.73 -12.72
C ALA A 47 -19.01 -1.92 -13.16
N MET A 48 -19.21 -0.67 -13.60
CA MET A 48 -18.13 0.28 -13.94
C MET A 48 -17.34 0.83 -12.75
N GLY A 49 -17.70 0.47 -11.51
CA GLY A 49 -16.93 0.85 -10.33
C GLY A 49 -17.59 1.86 -9.39
N SER A 50 -18.91 2.13 -9.52
CA SER A 50 -19.58 3.04 -8.57
C SER A 50 -19.58 2.46 -7.15
N THR A 51 -18.95 3.15 -6.21
CA THR A 51 -18.86 2.72 -4.80
C THR A 51 -19.91 3.36 -3.89
N SER A 52 -20.66 4.34 -4.38
CA SER A 52 -21.65 5.07 -3.57
C SER A 52 -23.02 4.38 -3.63
N ALA A 53 -23.50 3.86 -2.50
CA ALA A 53 -24.87 3.33 -2.36
C ALA A 53 -25.93 4.38 -2.75
N LYS A 54 -25.75 5.63 -2.28
CA LYS A 54 -26.60 6.76 -2.63
C LYS A 54 -26.69 7.00 -4.14
N SER A 55 -25.57 6.84 -4.86
CA SER A 55 -25.56 6.97 -6.33
C SER A 55 -26.40 5.91 -7.04
N MET A 56 -26.57 4.75 -6.38
CA MET A 56 -27.39 3.62 -6.78
C MET A 56 -28.80 3.70 -6.19
N ARG A 57 -29.24 4.83 -5.61
CA ARG A 57 -30.56 4.98 -4.97
C ARG A 57 -30.83 3.88 -3.92
N ALA A 58 -29.80 3.60 -3.12
CA ALA A 58 -29.80 2.59 -2.08
C ALA A 58 -29.19 3.20 -0.80
N ASP A 59 -29.67 2.76 0.36
CA ASP A 59 -29.19 3.25 1.66
C ASP A 59 -27.82 2.66 2.00
N ASP A 60 -27.65 1.36 1.74
CA ASP A 60 -26.39 0.64 1.81
C ASP A 60 -26.08 -0.07 0.49
N MET A 61 -24.87 -0.64 0.38
CA MET A 61 -24.48 -1.35 -0.84
C MET A 61 -25.19 -2.71 -0.94
N ASP A 62 -25.56 -3.34 0.17
CA ASP A 62 -26.27 -4.63 0.18
C ASP A 62 -27.71 -4.51 -0.35
N SER A 63 -28.29 -3.32 -0.31
CA SER A 63 -29.61 -2.98 -0.85
C SER A 63 -29.67 -3.00 -2.39
N VAL A 64 -28.52 -3.17 -3.08
CA VAL A 64 -28.54 -3.50 -4.52
C VAL A 64 -28.96 -4.94 -4.77
N ILE A 65 -28.88 -5.81 -3.76
CA ILE A 65 -29.32 -7.21 -3.83
C ILE A 65 -30.83 -7.25 -3.65
N PHE A 66 -31.52 -8.02 -4.51
CA PHE A 66 -32.97 -8.23 -4.42
C PHE A 66 -33.38 -8.63 -3.00
N SER A 67 -34.23 -7.81 -2.39
CA SER A 67 -34.68 -7.95 -1.01
C SER A 67 -35.91 -8.87 -0.85
N GLY A 68 -36.40 -9.44 -1.94
CA GLY A 68 -37.61 -10.27 -1.93
C GLY A 68 -38.86 -9.50 -2.33
N SER A 69 -39.92 -10.24 -2.59
CA SER A 69 -41.27 -9.74 -2.86
C SER A 69 -42.28 -10.75 -2.31
N ALA A 70 -43.58 -10.40 -2.30
CA ALA A 70 -44.63 -11.32 -1.86
C ALA A 70 -44.61 -12.68 -2.60
N ALA A 71 -44.14 -12.70 -3.85
CA ALA A 71 -44.09 -13.90 -4.68
C ALA A 71 -42.71 -14.57 -4.75
N ARG A 72 -41.63 -13.94 -4.28
CA ARG A 72 -40.25 -14.42 -4.48
C ARG A 72 -39.35 -14.12 -3.28
N PRO A 73 -38.54 -15.09 -2.80
CA PRO A 73 -37.64 -14.87 -1.68
C PRO A 73 -36.51 -13.90 -2.02
N ALA A 74 -35.90 -13.31 -1.00
CA ALA A 74 -34.69 -12.50 -1.15
C ALA A 74 -33.53 -13.32 -1.74
N ARG A 75 -32.61 -12.62 -2.41
CA ARG A 75 -31.34 -13.22 -2.86
C ARG A 75 -30.23 -12.91 -1.86
N GLU A 76 -29.27 -13.82 -1.78
CA GLU A 76 -28.04 -13.65 -0.98
C GLU A 76 -26.96 -12.85 -1.72
N HIS A 77 -27.07 -12.77 -3.04
CA HIS A 77 -26.07 -12.10 -3.88
C HIS A 77 -26.70 -11.46 -5.12
N ALA A 78 -25.99 -10.46 -5.64
CA ALA A 78 -26.25 -9.86 -6.93
C ALA A 78 -24.97 -9.87 -7.77
N GLU A 79 -25.13 -10.05 -9.07
CA GLU A 79 -24.02 -10.05 -10.02
C GLU A 79 -24.44 -9.27 -11.26
N VAL A 80 -23.54 -8.39 -11.72
CA VAL A 80 -23.67 -7.67 -12.98
C VAL A 80 -22.39 -7.85 -13.76
N THR A 81 -22.53 -8.19 -15.03
CA THR A 81 -21.43 -8.42 -15.96
C THR A 81 -21.62 -7.55 -17.19
N LEU A 82 -20.56 -6.84 -17.58
CA LEU A 82 -20.47 -6.09 -18.82
C LEU A 82 -19.52 -6.81 -19.76
N VAL A 83 -19.97 -7.08 -20.98
CA VAL A 83 -19.10 -7.55 -22.06
C VAL A 83 -18.73 -6.35 -22.92
N LEU A 84 -17.44 -6.05 -22.98
CA LEU A 84 -16.88 -4.98 -23.78
C LEU A 84 -16.19 -5.58 -25.01
N LYS A 85 -16.41 -4.98 -26.18
CA LYS A 85 -15.70 -5.27 -27.43
C LYS A 85 -14.84 -4.08 -27.86
N ASP A 86 -13.89 -4.29 -28.76
CA ASP A 86 -12.89 -3.32 -29.21
C ASP A 86 -12.07 -2.76 -28.04
N ALA A 87 -11.58 -3.67 -27.19
CA ALA A 87 -10.88 -3.36 -25.94
C ALA A 87 -9.37 -3.62 -26.00
N LEU A 88 -8.83 -3.95 -27.18
CA LEU A 88 -7.40 -4.20 -27.37
C LEU A 88 -6.54 -3.05 -26.82
N GLY A 89 -5.54 -3.40 -26.02
CA GLY A 89 -4.61 -2.47 -25.36
C GLY A 89 -5.17 -1.75 -24.13
N ARG A 90 -6.43 -2.00 -23.74
CA ARG A 90 -7.08 -1.30 -22.62
C ARG A 90 -7.15 -2.11 -21.34
N GLY A 91 -7.06 -3.44 -21.43
CA GLY A 91 -7.09 -4.33 -20.26
C GLY A 91 -5.84 -4.18 -19.36
N PRO A 92 -5.94 -4.48 -18.05
CA PRO A 92 -4.80 -4.41 -17.15
C PRO A 92 -3.83 -5.58 -17.34
N GLY A 93 -2.53 -5.28 -17.43
CA GLY A 93 -1.46 -6.28 -17.46
C GLY A 93 -1.61 -7.29 -18.60
N ALA A 94 -1.68 -8.58 -18.27
CA ALA A 94 -1.80 -9.66 -19.26
C ALA A 94 -3.11 -9.62 -20.07
N LEU A 95 -4.15 -8.93 -19.58
CA LEU A 95 -5.45 -8.79 -20.26
C LEU A 95 -5.43 -7.68 -21.32
N ALA A 96 -4.33 -6.95 -21.48
CA ALA A 96 -4.19 -5.91 -22.51
C ALA A 96 -4.24 -6.48 -23.95
N GLN A 97 -3.96 -7.78 -24.12
CA GLN A 97 -3.99 -8.45 -25.42
C GLN A 97 -5.41 -8.92 -25.82
N ASP A 98 -6.36 -8.88 -24.89
CA ASP A 98 -7.72 -9.35 -25.14
C ASP A 98 -8.55 -8.22 -25.78
N ASP A 99 -9.14 -8.50 -26.95
CA ASP A 99 -10.03 -7.55 -27.62
C ASP A 99 -11.45 -7.54 -27.05
N THR A 100 -11.83 -8.61 -26.34
CA THR A 100 -13.09 -8.72 -25.59
C THR A 100 -12.79 -8.83 -24.10
N LEU A 101 -13.41 -7.96 -23.31
CA LEU A 101 -13.28 -7.96 -21.84
C LEU A 101 -14.65 -8.22 -21.20
N GLU A 102 -14.73 -9.25 -20.37
CA GLU A 102 -15.88 -9.54 -19.52
C GLU A 102 -15.60 -9.03 -18.10
N ILE A 103 -16.24 -7.92 -17.71
CA ILE A 103 -16.08 -7.28 -16.40
C ILE A 103 -17.28 -7.65 -15.55
N SER A 104 -17.08 -8.41 -14.48
CA SER A 104 -18.14 -8.73 -13.53
C SER A 104 -17.88 -8.13 -12.16
N ARG A 105 -18.96 -7.67 -11.54
CA ARG A 105 -19.00 -7.29 -10.14
C ARG A 105 -20.05 -8.14 -9.43
N ARG A 106 -19.65 -8.80 -8.35
CA ARG A 106 -20.53 -9.63 -7.53
C ARG A 106 -20.49 -9.17 -6.08
N ILE A 107 -21.65 -9.01 -5.47
CA ILE A 107 -21.80 -8.68 -4.06
C ILE A 107 -22.57 -9.77 -3.33
N ARG A 108 -22.17 -10.05 -2.09
CA ARG A 108 -22.88 -10.95 -1.16
C ARG A 108 -23.20 -10.19 0.12
N ARG A 109 -24.39 -10.43 0.68
CA ARG A 109 -24.83 -9.77 1.92
C ARG A 109 -23.79 -9.96 3.02
N GLY A 110 -23.38 -8.87 3.66
CA GLY A 110 -22.39 -8.86 4.75
C GLY A 110 -20.94 -9.21 4.38
N LEU A 111 -20.66 -9.61 3.14
CA LEU A 111 -19.31 -10.02 2.69
C LEU A 111 -18.67 -9.03 1.71
N GLY A 112 -19.43 -8.03 1.24
CA GLY A 112 -18.93 -7.02 0.32
C GLY A 112 -18.87 -7.46 -1.15
N SER A 113 -18.21 -6.65 -1.99
CA SER A 113 -18.17 -6.83 -3.44
C SER A 113 -16.80 -7.28 -3.96
N THR A 114 -16.81 -8.23 -4.88
CA THR A 114 -15.65 -8.75 -5.63
C THR A 114 -15.76 -8.35 -7.09
N TYR A 115 -14.62 -8.03 -7.72
CA TYR A 115 -14.53 -7.71 -9.15
C TYR A 115 -13.74 -8.77 -9.88
N ARG A 116 -14.16 -9.08 -11.11
CA ARG A 116 -13.43 -9.96 -12.01
C ARG A 116 -13.35 -9.38 -13.41
N ILE A 117 -12.25 -9.64 -14.10
CA ILE A 117 -12.09 -9.40 -15.54
C ILE A 117 -11.68 -10.72 -16.18
N ASN A 118 -12.43 -11.19 -17.17
CA ASN A 118 -12.23 -12.48 -17.84
C ASN A 118 -12.09 -13.63 -16.82
N GLY A 119 -12.93 -13.60 -15.78
CA GLY A 119 -12.95 -14.60 -14.69
C GLY A 119 -11.87 -14.45 -13.61
N LYS A 120 -10.85 -13.61 -13.82
CA LYS A 120 -9.77 -13.37 -12.84
C LYS A 120 -10.14 -12.25 -11.87
N GLU A 121 -9.93 -12.47 -10.58
CA GLU A 121 -10.20 -11.46 -9.56
C GLU A 121 -9.23 -10.27 -9.67
N VAL A 122 -9.78 -9.06 -9.62
CA VAL A 122 -9.03 -7.81 -9.74
C VAL A 122 -9.48 -6.82 -8.67
N ARG A 123 -8.68 -5.78 -8.42
CA ARG A 123 -9.06 -4.75 -7.46
C ARG A 123 -10.06 -3.80 -8.10
N ALA A 124 -10.93 -3.21 -7.27
CA ALA A 124 -11.86 -2.18 -7.71
C ALA A 124 -11.15 -1.00 -8.40
N LYS A 125 -9.95 -0.62 -7.93
CA LYS A 125 -9.13 0.44 -8.54
C LYS A 125 -8.73 0.11 -9.99
N ASP A 126 -8.46 -1.15 -10.29
CA ASP A 126 -8.03 -1.57 -11.64
C ASP A 126 -9.21 -1.44 -12.63
N VAL A 127 -10.43 -1.79 -12.22
CA VAL A 127 -11.65 -1.59 -13.01
C VAL A 127 -11.97 -0.10 -13.20
N GLN A 128 -11.85 0.70 -12.13
CA GLN A 128 -12.06 2.15 -12.22
C GLN A 128 -11.07 2.83 -13.17
N LEU A 129 -9.80 2.41 -13.14
CA LEU A 129 -8.77 2.93 -14.03
C LEU A 129 -9.03 2.58 -15.50
N LEU A 130 -9.40 1.32 -15.78
CA LEU A 130 -9.76 0.85 -17.13
C LEU A 130 -10.82 1.75 -17.78
N PHE A 131 -11.87 2.05 -17.02
CA PHE A 131 -12.98 2.90 -17.46
C PHE A 131 -12.57 4.38 -17.55
N ALA A 132 -11.79 4.88 -16.59
CA ALA A 132 -11.27 6.24 -16.63
C ALA A 132 -10.39 6.51 -17.88
N ASP A 133 -9.51 5.58 -18.25
CA ASP A 133 -8.65 5.69 -19.44
C ASP A 133 -9.45 5.65 -20.74
N ALA A 134 -10.56 4.92 -20.75
CA ALA A 134 -11.52 4.94 -21.85
C ALA A 134 -12.40 6.19 -21.88
N SER A 135 -12.22 7.14 -20.95
CA SER A 135 -13.08 8.32 -20.76
C SER A 135 -14.56 7.96 -20.51
N THR A 136 -14.82 6.74 -20.05
CA THR A 136 -16.16 6.19 -19.83
C THR A 136 -16.15 5.47 -18.49
N GLY A 137 -16.88 5.93 -17.49
CA GLY A 137 -16.94 5.27 -16.18
C GLY A 137 -18.23 5.55 -15.46
N ALA A 138 -18.34 5.06 -14.22
CA ALA A 138 -19.56 5.15 -13.41
C ALA A 138 -20.10 6.58 -13.21
N ASN A 139 -19.24 7.60 -13.32
CA ASN A 139 -19.60 9.01 -13.21
C ASN A 139 -19.53 9.76 -14.54
N SER A 140 -19.28 9.07 -15.66
CA SER A 140 -19.13 9.71 -16.97
C SER A 140 -20.35 10.57 -17.30
N PRO A 141 -20.14 11.79 -17.84
CA PRO A 141 -21.23 12.65 -18.28
C PRO A 141 -22.10 12.01 -19.38
N ALA A 142 -21.59 10.99 -20.08
CA ALA A 142 -22.35 10.23 -21.07
C ALA A 142 -23.46 9.35 -20.44
N LEU A 143 -23.38 9.04 -19.15
CA LEU A 143 -24.39 8.25 -18.43
C LEU A 143 -25.35 9.17 -17.67
N VAL A 144 -26.41 9.62 -18.36
CA VAL A 144 -27.38 10.55 -17.79
C VAL A 144 -28.48 9.81 -17.03
N ARG A 145 -28.50 9.95 -15.71
CA ARG A 145 -29.58 9.45 -14.86
C ARG A 145 -30.74 10.45 -14.76
N GLN A 146 -31.93 9.94 -14.50
CA GLN A 146 -33.10 10.78 -14.20
C GLN A 146 -32.80 11.70 -13.01
N GLY A 147 -33.05 13.01 -13.18
CA GLY A 147 -32.81 14.06 -12.20
C GLY A 147 -31.41 14.68 -12.24
N GLN A 148 -30.46 14.11 -12.99
CA GLN A 148 -29.07 14.60 -13.03
C GLN A 148 -28.94 16.00 -13.60
N VAL A 149 -29.75 16.34 -14.61
CA VAL A 149 -29.72 17.68 -15.22
C VAL A 149 -30.12 18.74 -14.19
N SER A 150 -31.18 18.49 -13.42
CA SER A 150 -31.62 19.39 -12.35
C SER A 150 -30.56 19.51 -11.24
N GLU A 151 -29.95 18.39 -10.83
CA GLU A 151 -28.85 18.39 -9.86
C GLU A 151 -27.63 19.19 -10.35
N LEU A 152 -27.28 19.07 -11.64
CA LEU A 152 -26.18 19.80 -12.26
C LEU A 152 -26.42 21.32 -12.21
N ILE A 153 -27.63 21.75 -12.54
CA ILE A 153 -28.02 23.17 -12.53
C ILE A 153 -27.89 23.74 -11.11
N ALA A 154 -28.33 22.98 -10.10
CA ALA A 154 -28.27 23.38 -8.70
C ALA A 154 -26.90 23.18 -8.03
N ALA A 155 -25.95 22.48 -8.68
CA ALA A 155 -24.67 22.12 -8.08
C ALA A 155 -23.78 23.36 -7.85
N LYS A 156 -22.91 23.27 -6.84
CA LYS A 156 -21.88 24.29 -6.59
C LYS A 156 -20.87 24.38 -7.76
N PRO A 157 -20.23 25.54 -7.97
CA PRO A 157 -19.26 25.73 -9.06
C PRO A 157 -18.16 24.67 -9.12
N GLU A 158 -17.66 24.21 -7.97
CA GLU A 158 -16.57 23.22 -7.90
C GLU A 158 -17.03 21.85 -8.43
N ASN A 159 -18.28 21.46 -8.15
CA ASN A 159 -18.85 20.21 -8.64
C ASN A 159 -19.16 20.29 -10.14
N ARG A 160 -19.62 21.45 -10.63
CA ARG A 160 -19.83 21.68 -12.07
C ARG A 160 -18.52 21.64 -12.85
N ARG A 161 -17.46 22.24 -12.30
CA ARG A 161 -16.12 22.24 -12.89
C ARG A 161 -15.61 20.83 -13.14
N ARG A 162 -15.77 19.90 -12.20
CA ARG A 162 -15.35 18.49 -12.37
C ARG A 162 -15.98 17.83 -13.59
N ILE A 163 -17.25 18.11 -13.85
CA ILE A 163 -17.98 17.54 -14.98
C ILE A 163 -17.48 18.13 -16.31
N LEU A 164 -17.14 19.43 -16.32
CA LEU A 164 -16.50 20.07 -17.47
C LEU A 164 -15.09 19.51 -17.72
N GLU A 165 -14.31 19.26 -16.67
CA GLU A 165 -12.98 18.65 -16.76
C GLU A 165 -13.03 17.20 -17.26
N GLU A 166 -14.05 16.43 -16.86
CA GLU A 166 -14.32 15.10 -17.39
C GLU A 166 -14.75 15.16 -18.87
N ALA A 167 -15.65 16.08 -19.23
CA ALA A 167 -16.08 16.27 -20.62
C ALA A 167 -14.92 16.74 -21.54
N ALA A 168 -13.99 17.52 -21.01
CA ALA A 168 -12.78 17.96 -21.69
C ALA A 168 -11.67 16.89 -21.73
N GLY A 169 -11.88 15.71 -21.10
CA GLY A 169 -10.90 14.62 -21.08
C GLY A 169 -9.65 14.89 -20.24
N ILE A 170 -9.63 15.95 -19.42
CA ILE A 170 -8.47 16.35 -18.61
C ILE A 170 -8.52 15.81 -17.17
N ALA A 171 -9.66 15.24 -16.74
CA ALA A 171 -9.82 14.67 -15.41
C ALA A 171 -8.74 13.60 -15.07
N GLY A 172 -8.40 12.75 -16.04
CA GLY A 172 -7.36 11.72 -15.87
C GLY A 172 -5.94 12.31 -15.72
N LEU A 173 -5.65 13.48 -16.29
CA LEU A 173 -4.37 14.18 -16.11
C LEU A 173 -4.27 14.76 -14.69
N HIS A 174 -5.34 15.39 -14.21
CA HIS A 174 -5.38 15.91 -12.84
C HIS A 174 -5.25 14.80 -11.79
N ALA A 175 -5.95 13.67 -11.98
CA ALA A 175 -5.84 12.52 -11.09
C ALA A 175 -4.41 11.96 -11.06
N ARG A 176 -3.77 11.77 -12.23
CA ARG A 176 -2.38 11.30 -12.33
C ARG A 176 -1.39 12.26 -11.68
N ARG A 177 -1.55 13.58 -11.92
CA ARG A 177 -0.72 14.61 -11.28
C ARG A 177 -0.86 14.56 -9.76
N HIS A 178 -2.08 14.41 -9.24
CA HIS A 178 -2.30 14.33 -7.81
C HIS A 178 -1.70 13.06 -7.20
N GLU A 179 -1.84 11.91 -7.85
CA GLU A 179 -1.21 10.66 -7.40
C GLU A 179 0.33 10.77 -7.41
N ALA A 180 0.91 11.39 -8.44
CA ALA A 180 2.35 11.65 -8.50
C ALA A 180 2.81 12.59 -7.37
N ASP A 181 2.06 13.65 -7.09
CA ASP A 181 2.33 14.59 -6.00
C ASP A 181 2.30 13.89 -4.62
N LEU A 182 1.32 13.02 -4.39
CA LEU A 182 1.25 12.21 -3.16
C LEU A 182 2.45 11.27 -3.02
N LYS A 183 2.86 10.61 -4.11
CA LYS A 183 4.04 9.73 -4.11
C LYS A 183 5.33 10.52 -3.85
N LEU A 184 5.46 11.71 -4.44
CA LEU A 184 6.60 12.60 -4.22
C LEU A 184 6.71 13.00 -2.75
N LYS A 185 5.62 13.50 -2.16
CA LYS A 185 5.59 13.89 -0.74
C LYS A 185 5.92 12.73 0.20
N ALA A 186 5.43 11.53 -0.11
CA ALA A 186 5.76 10.34 0.67
C ALA A 186 7.25 9.98 0.56
N ALA A 187 7.86 10.15 -0.61
CA ALA A 187 9.30 9.93 -0.81
C ALA A 187 10.14 10.98 -0.07
N GLU A 188 9.75 12.25 -0.13
CA GLU A 188 10.41 13.34 0.60
C GLU A 188 10.37 13.12 2.12
N ALA A 189 9.22 12.73 2.66
CA ALA A 189 9.10 12.40 4.09
C ALA A 189 9.98 11.21 4.50
N ASN A 190 10.11 10.19 3.63
CA ASN A 190 10.99 9.05 3.88
C ASN A 190 12.47 9.45 3.86
N LEU A 191 12.88 10.34 2.95
CA LEU A 191 14.26 10.85 2.89
C LEU A 191 14.61 11.63 4.15
N ALA A 192 13.74 12.53 4.60
CA ALA A 192 13.96 13.29 5.84
C ALA A 192 14.19 12.36 7.05
N ARG A 193 13.41 11.27 7.15
CA ARG A 193 13.59 10.26 8.21
C ARG A 193 14.93 9.51 8.09
N LEU A 194 15.40 9.24 6.87
CA LEU A 194 16.71 8.60 6.67
C LEU A 194 17.85 9.53 7.08
N ASP A 195 17.74 10.82 6.81
CA ASP A 195 18.73 11.82 7.23
C ASP A 195 18.84 11.89 8.76
N GLU A 196 17.72 11.82 9.48
CA GLU A 196 17.71 11.75 10.95
C GLU A 196 18.45 10.49 11.47
N VAL A 197 18.18 9.33 10.87
CA VAL A 197 18.84 8.06 11.25
C VAL A 197 20.34 8.11 10.95
N LEU A 198 20.74 8.67 9.82
CA LEU A 198 22.14 8.84 9.47
C LEU A 198 22.87 9.73 10.49
N ALA A 199 22.27 10.86 10.88
CA ALA A 199 22.83 11.74 11.88
C ALA A 199 23.01 11.04 13.25
N GLU A 200 22.06 10.19 13.64
CA GLU A 200 22.17 9.39 14.87
C GLU A 200 23.34 8.39 14.78
N ILE A 201 23.46 7.66 13.66
CA ILE A 201 24.54 6.70 13.44
C ILE A 201 25.91 7.39 13.45
N GLU A 202 26.03 8.57 12.83
CA GLU A 202 27.26 9.35 12.85
C GLU A 202 27.68 9.77 14.27
N ALA A 203 26.71 10.20 15.09
CA ALA A 203 26.95 10.53 16.49
C ALA A 203 27.40 9.31 17.30
N GLN A 204 26.78 8.16 17.10
CA GLN A 204 27.18 6.90 17.74
C GLN A 204 28.60 6.49 17.32
N LEU A 205 28.93 6.57 16.03
CA LEU A 205 30.25 6.28 15.49
C LEU A 205 31.33 7.19 16.11
N ALA A 206 31.04 8.48 16.26
CA ALA A 206 31.96 9.43 16.87
C ALA A 206 32.26 9.06 18.34
N ASN A 207 31.25 8.63 19.09
CA ASN A 207 31.42 8.17 20.47
C ASN A 207 32.22 6.87 20.56
N LEU A 208 31.92 5.89 19.70
CA LEU A 208 32.68 4.64 19.62
C LEU A 208 34.16 4.88 19.27
N LYS A 209 34.45 5.81 18.36
CA LYS A 209 35.84 6.21 18.03
C LYS A 209 36.57 6.79 19.25
N LYS A 210 35.90 7.61 20.07
CA LYS A 210 36.49 8.14 21.31
C LYS A 210 36.79 7.01 22.30
N GLN A 211 35.84 6.09 22.50
CA GLN A 211 36.00 4.94 23.39
C GLN A 211 37.15 4.03 22.93
N ALA A 212 37.28 3.76 21.63
CA ALA A 212 38.36 2.97 21.07
C ALA A 212 39.74 3.59 21.36
N ARG A 213 39.89 4.90 21.13
CA ARG A 213 41.14 5.63 21.46
C ARG A 213 41.48 5.57 22.94
N GLN A 214 40.48 5.70 23.81
CA GLN A 214 40.69 5.62 25.25
C GLN A 214 41.14 4.21 25.69
N ALA A 215 40.51 3.17 25.14
CA ALA A 215 40.89 1.78 25.39
C ALA A 215 42.31 1.47 24.91
N GLU A 216 42.70 1.98 23.75
CA GLU A 216 44.06 1.82 23.21
C GLU A 216 45.11 2.50 24.10
N ARG A 217 44.84 3.75 24.53
CA ARG A 217 45.71 4.47 25.48
C ARG A 217 45.83 3.74 26.82
N TYR A 218 44.72 3.22 27.34
CA TYR A 218 44.71 2.43 28.57
C TYR A 218 45.57 1.17 28.43
N ARG A 219 45.45 0.42 27.32
CA ARG A 219 46.27 -0.78 27.07
C ARG A 219 47.76 -0.45 27.04
N GLY A 220 48.13 0.65 26.37
CA GLY A 220 49.53 1.11 26.33
C GLY A 220 50.08 1.46 27.72
N LEU A 221 49.33 2.24 28.51
CA LEU A 221 49.72 2.59 29.88
C LEU A 221 49.79 1.35 30.79
N ALA A 222 48.83 0.44 30.70
CA ALA A 222 48.81 -0.80 31.49
C ALA A 222 49.97 -1.74 31.12
N ALA A 223 50.45 -1.72 29.88
CA ALA A 223 51.67 -2.43 29.49
C ALA A 223 52.91 -1.79 30.12
N ALA A 224 53.07 -0.47 30.02
CA ALA A 224 54.20 0.27 30.59
C ALA A 224 54.27 0.15 32.12
N ILE A 225 53.12 0.19 32.82
CA ILE A 225 53.05 -0.03 34.27
C ILE A 225 53.56 -1.43 34.61
N ARG A 226 53.06 -2.48 33.94
CA ARG A 226 53.49 -3.86 34.18
C ARG A 226 54.98 -4.07 33.94
N GLU A 227 55.52 -3.46 32.88
CA GLU A 227 56.96 -3.50 32.60
C GLU A 227 57.77 -2.82 33.71
N THR A 228 57.35 -1.63 34.14
CA THR A 228 58.03 -0.87 35.18
C THR A 228 57.97 -1.57 36.55
N GLU A 229 56.83 -2.17 36.89
CA GLU A 229 56.66 -2.97 38.09
C GLU A 229 57.57 -4.20 38.08
N ALA A 230 57.67 -4.90 36.94
CA ALA A 230 58.58 -6.04 36.80
C ALA A 230 60.05 -5.62 37.00
N LEU A 231 60.46 -4.49 36.42
CA LEU A 231 61.81 -3.94 36.61
C LEU A 231 62.08 -3.55 38.07
N LEU A 232 61.11 -2.90 38.74
CA LEU A 232 61.22 -2.53 40.15
C LEU A 232 61.38 -3.78 41.04
N LEU A 233 60.55 -4.81 40.81
CA LEU A 233 60.62 -6.07 41.56
C LEU A 233 61.95 -6.79 41.32
N HIS A 234 62.44 -6.82 40.08
CA HIS A 234 63.74 -7.40 39.76
C HIS A 234 64.89 -6.68 40.49
N ARG A 235 64.87 -5.33 40.50
CA ARG A 235 65.86 -4.54 41.24
C ARG A 235 65.84 -4.85 42.74
N ARG A 236 64.65 -4.87 43.36
CA ARG A 236 64.49 -5.23 44.78
C ARG A 236 65.00 -6.63 45.08
N TRP A 237 64.74 -7.59 44.19
CA TRP A 237 65.27 -8.95 44.32
C TRP A 237 66.80 -8.98 44.25
N MET A 238 67.41 -8.23 43.33
CA MET A 238 68.87 -8.10 43.23
C MET A 238 69.49 -7.49 44.49
N GLU A 239 68.89 -6.42 45.03
CA GLU A 239 69.30 -5.79 46.29
C GLU A 239 69.21 -6.76 47.47
N ALA A 240 68.10 -7.49 47.59
CA ALA A 240 67.92 -8.52 48.63
C ALA A 240 68.94 -9.67 48.48
N ARG A 241 69.23 -10.10 47.25
CA ARG A 241 70.22 -11.16 46.98
C ARG A 241 71.64 -10.72 47.33
N ALA A 242 71.99 -9.47 47.04
CA ALA A 242 73.28 -8.91 47.43
C ALA A 242 73.42 -8.80 48.96
N ALA A 243 72.36 -8.36 49.65
CA ALA A 243 72.33 -8.32 51.11
C ALA A 243 72.49 -9.72 51.73
N LEU A 244 71.77 -10.72 51.19
CA LEU A 244 71.90 -12.11 51.63
C LEU A 244 73.34 -12.63 51.47
N ALA A 245 73.96 -12.40 50.30
CA ALA A 245 75.34 -12.82 50.06
C ALA A 245 76.34 -12.18 51.04
N GLY A 246 76.11 -10.92 51.43
CA GLY A 246 76.87 -10.23 52.48
C GLY A 246 76.72 -10.91 53.84
N VAL A 247 75.48 -11.13 54.28
CA VAL A 247 75.18 -11.80 55.55
C VAL A 247 75.73 -13.22 55.60
N GLU A 248 75.65 -13.98 54.50
CA GLU A 248 76.25 -15.31 54.41
C GLU A 248 77.78 -15.28 54.50
N ALA A 249 78.43 -14.27 53.92
CA ALA A 249 79.87 -14.11 54.02
C ALA A 249 80.29 -13.80 55.47
N ASP A 250 79.57 -12.90 56.14
CA ASP A 250 79.78 -12.57 57.55
C ASP A 250 79.56 -13.79 58.45
N HIS A 251 78.49 -14.57 58.19
CA HIS A 251 78.20 -15.79 58.92
C HIS A 251 79.33 -16.83 58.76
N ARG A 252 79.79 -17.08 57.52
CA ARG A 252 80.91 -17.99 57.26
C ARG A 252 82.21 -17.53 57.93
N ALA A 253 82.45 -16.21 58.01
CA ALA A 253 83.62 -15.67 58.71
C ALA A 253 83.51 -15.90 60.23
N ALA A 254 82.33 -15.69 60.81
CA ALA A 254 82.06 -15.97 62.21
C ALA A 254 82.21 -17.46 62.55
N GLU A 255 81.71 -18.36 61.71
CA GLU A 255 81.88 -19.81 61.89
C GLU A 255 83.37 -20.22 61.90
N ARG A 256 84.19 -19.66 61.01
CA ARG A 256 85.64 -19.93 61.01
C ARG A 256 86.32 -19.41 62.28
N ALA A 257 85.98 -18.21 62.71
CA ALA A 257 86.55 -17.63 63.94
C ALA A 257 86.23 -18.47 65.17
N VAL A 258 85.03 -19.08 65.23
CA VAL A 258 84.66 -20.02 66.30
C VAL A 258 85.41 -21.35 66.17
N ALA A 259 85.65 -21.84 64.96
CA ALA A 259 86.37 -23.10 64.74
C ALA A 259 87.89 -23.00 64.99
N GLU A 260 88.47 -21.80 64.95
CA GLU A 260 89.88 -21.52 65.24
C GLU A 260 90.17 -21.25 66.73
N ALA A 261 89.13 -21.08 67.56
CA ALA A 261 89.21 -20.84 69.00
C ALA A 261 89.09 -22.13 69.82
#